data_AF-A0A971KGG4-F1
#
_entry.id   AF-A0A971KGG4-F1
#
_cell.length_a   1.000
_cell.length_b   1.000
_cell.length_c   1.000
_cell.angle_alpha   90.00
_cell.angle_beta   90.00
_cell.angle_gamma   90.00
#
_symmetry.space_group_name_H-M   'P 1'
#
loop_
_entity.id
_entity.type
_entity.pdbx_description
1 polymer ?
#
loop_
_entity_poly.entity_id
_entity_poly.type
_entity_poly.pdbx_seq_one_letter_code
_entity_poly.pdbx_strand_id
1 'polypeptide(L)' 'SVTAVRMEVPCCGGLENAVKTALQNSGKFIPWQIVVLSTDGKILD' A
#
# COMPACT_ATOMS: atom_id res chain seq x y z
N SER A 1 -10.27 -7.19 5.01
CA SER A 1 -9.09 -6.30 5.12
C SER A 1 -8.28 -6.44 3.85
N VAL A 2 -7.64 -5.37 3.38
CA VAL A 2 -6.74 -5.39 2.22
C VAL A 2 -5.35 -4.97 2.67
N THR A 3 -4.34 -5.76 2.38
CA THR A 3 -2.95 -5.43 2.69
C THR A 3 -2.21 -5.23 1.38
N ALA A 4 -1.67 -4.04 1.18
CA ALA A 4 -0.85 -3.70 0.02
C ALA A 4 0.59 -3.53 0.45
N VAL A 5 1.51 -4.11 -0.33
CA VAL A 5 2.95 -4.04 -0.09
C VAL A 5 3.56 -3.05 -1.06
N ARG A 6 4.36 -2.11 -0.56
CA ARG A 6 5.19 -1.23 -1.39
C ARG A 6 6.66 -1.36 -0.97
N MET A 7 7.57 -1.20 -1.91
CA MET A 7 8.99 -1.07 -1.57
C MET A 7 9.29 0.36 -1.08
N GLU A 8 10.31 0.51 -0.24
CA GLU A 8 10.91 1.78 0.20
C GLU A 8 11.32 2.67 -0.98
N VAL A 9 11.74 2.01 -2.07
CA VAL A 9 12.20 2.68 -3.28
C VAL A 9 11.06 3.56 -3.85
N PRO A 10 11.32 4.85 -4.15
CA PRO A 10 10.28 5.82 -4.50
C PRO A 10 9.53 5.52 -5.82
N CYS A 11 9.90 4.46 -6.54
CA CYS A 11 9.22 4.02 -7.76
C CYS A 11 7.84 3.39 -7.51
N CYS A 12 7.52 2.96 -6.28
CA CYS A 12 6.26 2.26 -5.96
C CYS A 12 5.13 3.16 -5.43
N GLY A 13 5.32 4.48 -5.37
CA GLY A 13 4.32 5.40 -4.81
C GLY A 13 2.96 5.40 -5.54
N GLY A 14 2.96 5.10 -6.84
CA GLY A 14 1.73 4.97 -7.63
C GLY A 14 0.83 3.82 -7.17
N LEU A 15 1.41 2.75 -6.61
CA LEU A 15 0.66 1.58 -6.15
C LEU A 15 -0.18 1.89 -4.91
N GLU A 16 0.38 2.65 -3.97
CA GLU A 16 -0.35 3.14 -2.81
C GLU A 16 -1.53 4.03 -3.22
N ASN A 17 -1.29 4.94 -4.16
CA ASN A 17 -2.34 5.85 -4.62
C ASN A 17 -3.45 5.09 -5.36
N ALA A 18 -3.10 4.10 -6.20
CA ALA A 18 -4.06 3.23 -6.86
C ALA A 18 -4.93 2.45 -5.88
N VAL A 19 -4.33 1.90 -4.80
CA VAL A 19 -5.07 1.18 -3.75
C VAL A 19 -6.01 2.13 -3.00
N LYS A 20 -5.55 3.33 -2.62
CA LYS A 20 -6.40 4.35 -1.98
C LYS A 20 -7.58 4.74 -2.87
N THR A 21 -7.34 5.01 -4.15
CA THR A 21 -8.41 5.33 -5.12
C THR A 21 -9.38 4.17 -5.30
N ALA A 22 -8.89 2.93 -5.39
CA ALA A 22 -9.75 1.75 -5.49
C ALA A 22 -10.65 1.57 -4.25
N LEU A 23 -10.12 1.82 -3.05
CA LEU A 23 -10.87 1.75 -1.81
C LEU A 23 -11.91 2.87 -1.70
N GLN A 24 -11.56 4.09 -2.10
CA GLN A 24 -12.50 5.22 -2.20
C GLN A 24 -13.63 4.91 -3.20
N ASN A 25 -13.31 4.38 -4.37
CA ASN A 25 -14.27 4.00 -5.40
C ASN A 25 -15.13 2.80 -5.01
N SER A 26 -14.62 1.93 -4.11
CA SER A 26 -15.38 0.77 -3.63
C SER A 26 -16.63 1.18 -2.84
N GLY A 27 -16.70 2.41 -2.34
CA GLY A 27 -17.83 2.93 -1.56
C GLY A 27 -18.08 2.16 -0.26
N LYS A 28 -17.13 1.31 0.15
CA LYS A 28 -17.19 0.45 1.32
C LYS A 28 -16.05 0.83 2.26
N PHE A 29 -16.36 0.90 3.55
CA PHE A 29 -15.34 1.08 4.57
C PHE A 29 -14.60 -0.25 4.78
N ILE A 30 -13.54 -0.46 3.99
CA ILE A 30 -12.69 -1.65 4.07
C ILE A 30 -11.42 -1.23 4.81
N PRO A 31 -11.07 -1.84 5.96
CA PRO A 31 -9.79 -1.55 6.60
C PRO A 31 -8.63 -1.99 5.70
N TRP A 32 -7.66 -1.11 5.49
CA TRP A 32 -6.46 -1.39 4.69
C TRP A 32 -5.17 -1.03 5.41
N GLN A 33 -4.09 -1.69 5.02
CA GLN A 33 -2.74 -1.43 5.51
C GLN A 33 -1.77 -1.35 4.35
N ILE A 34 -0.82 -0.42 4.46
CA ILE A 34 0.31 -0.31 3.55
C ILE A 34 1.54 -0.78 4.32
N VAL A 35 2.16 -1.85 3.86
CA VAL A 35 3.40 -2.38 4.42
C VAL A 35 4.55 -1.92 3.54
N VAL A 36 5.54 -1.24 4.11
CA VAL A 36 6.72 -0.81 3.37
C VAL A 36 7.83 -1.85 3.56
N LEU A 37 8.44 -2.30 2.46
CA LEU A 37 9.59 -3.20 2.49
C LEU A 37 10.86 -2.45 2.09
N SER A 38 11.90 -2.50 2.91
CA SER A 38 13.24 -2.06 2.52
C SER A 38 13.80 -2.93 1.40
N THR A 39 14.80 -2.40 0.70
CA THR A 39 15.59 -3.15 -0.29
C THR A 39 16.28 -4.38 0.31
N ASP A 40 16.55 -4.36 1.62
CA ASP A 40 17.13 -5.48 2.38
C ASP A 40 16.10 -6.55 2.79
N GLY A 41 14.84 -6.44 2.36
CA GLY A 41 13.78 -7.39 2.71
C GLY A 41 13.26 -7.26 4.14
N LYS A 42 13.55 -6.13 4.80
CA LYS A 42 13.00 -5.80 6.12
C LYS A 42 11.66 -5.08 5.97
N ILE A 43 10.73 -5.36 6.88
CA ILE A 43 9.51 -4.59 6.98
C ILE A 43 9.84 -3.27 7.69
N LEU A 44 9.68 -2.17 6.96
CA LEU A 44 9.62 -0.83 7.50
C LEU A 44 8.15 -0.58 7.82
N ASP A 45 7.82 -0.65 9.11
CA ASP A 45 6.47 -0.40 9.62
C ASP A 45 6.06 1.07 9.40
#